data_AF-A0A8J7KFI5-F1
#
_entry.id   AF-A0A8J7KFI5-F1
#
_cell.length_a   1.000
_cell.length_b   1.000
_cell.length_c   1.000
_cell.angle_alpha   90.00
_cell.angle_beta   90.00
_cell.angle_gamma   90.00
#
_symmetry.space_group_name_H-M   'P 1'
#
loop_
_entity.id
_entity.type
_entity.pdbx_description
1 polymer ?
#
loop_
_entity_poly.entity_id
_entity_poly.type
_entity_poly.pdbx_seq_one_letter_code
_entity_poly.pdbx_strand_id
1 'polypeptide(L)'
;MKWKPPKNTTQAAASGDTITRLRVGMLDAAHQLGVKSTVVVWSRGLLDWSEERIQPEILRWLYERIEMLLEEQRENGIAMADRPGGGNAAHGAWMARALTLTQSGTQYVQANRVLTPIVTAPSNLLAEFQLADLVTAATTQAIAGRDNGLKLVPHLKNLARTSYYGTIGGAGLVLWPRPAMLDLHYWVFGERVYVQGGAQTTLGPTGDPFSPPGRPFQNDDGIPPSPPALDTATATAMITS
;
A
#
# COMPACT_ATOMS: atom_id res chain seq x y z
N MET A 1 3.87 1.23 12.27
CA MET A 1 2.61 1.90 11.86
C MET A 1 2.72 3.40 12.07
N LYS A 2 2.55 4.22 11.03
CA LYS A 2 2.69 5.69 11.07
C LYS A 2 1.48 6.38 11.71
N TRP A 3 0.26 5.89 11.46
CA TRP A 3 -0.94 6.39 12.13
C TRP A 3 -0.88 6.11 13.63
N LYS A 4 -0.94 7.19 14.42
CA LYS A 4 -1.03 7.17 15.88
C LYS A 4 -2.12 8.16 16.30
N PRO A 5 -2.95 7.82 17.30
CA PRO A 5 -3.88 8.78 17.87
C PRO A 5 -3.10 10.00 18.42
N PRO A 6 -3.71 11.20 18.44
CA PRO A 6 -3.06 12.39 18.98
C PRO A 6 -2.60 12.16 20.42
N LYS A 7 -1.43 12.71 20.78
CA LYS A 7 -0.91 12.61 22.15
C LYS A 7 -1.92 13.20 23.13
N ASN A 8 -1.97 12.64 24.35
CA ASN A 8 -2.87 13.05 25.43
C ASN A 8 -4.37 12.83 25.13
N THR A 9 -4.70 11.95 24.19
CA THR A 9 -6.08 11.45 24.02
C THR A 9 -6.27 10.13 24.75
N THR A 10 -7.51 9.81 25.10
CA THR A 10 -7.87 8.48 25.67
C THR A 10 -7.46 7.34 24.75
N GLN A 11 -7.46 7.58 23.43
CA GLN A 11 -6.99 6.65 22.42
C GLN A 11 -5.48 6.40 22.51
N ALA A 12 -4.67 7.42 22.81
CA ALA A 12 -3.22 7.26 22.96
C ALA A 12 -2.81 6.42 24.18
N ALA A 13 -3.67 6.33 25.20
CA ALA A 13 -3.49 5.49 26.38
C ALA A 13 -4.10 4.08 26.22
N ALA A 14 -4.74 3.79 25.08
CA ALA A 14 -5.49 2.55 24.89
C ALA A 14 -4.58 1.35 24.61
N SER A 15 -5.04 0.15 24.98
CA SER A 15 -4.36 -1.11 24.69
C SER A 15 -4.26 -1.39 23.17
N GLY A 16 -3.32 -2.24 22.78
CA GLY A 16 -3.11 -2.64 21.38
C GLY A 16 -4.37 -3.20 20.71
N ASP A 17 -5.20 -3.95 21.44
CA ASP A 17 -6.46 -4.50 20.94
C ASP A 17 -7.50 -3.42 20.69
N THR A 18 -7.56 -2.41 21.54
CA THR A 18 -8.47 -1.28 21.36
C THR A 18 -8.09 -0.45 20.13
N ILE A 19 -6.79 -0.21 19.95
CA ILE A 19 -6.28 0.45 18.74
C ILE A 19 -6.56 -0.38 17.47
N THR A 20 -6.45 -1.71 17.56
CA THR A 20 -6.74 -2.60 16.43
C THR A 20 -8.22 -2.56 16.07
N ARG A 21 -9.13 -2.65 17.05
CA ARG A 21 -10.58 -2.50 16.83
C ARG A 21 -10.94 -1.15 16.23
N LEU A 22 -10.31 -0.07 16.69
CA LEU A 22 -10.51 1.27 16.12
C LEU A 22 -10.11 1.32 14.65
N ARG A 23 -8.94 0.76 14.30
CA ARG A 23 -8.49 0.69 12.90
C ARG A 23 -9.43 -0.12 12.03
N VAL A 24 -9.90 -1.27 12.51
CA VAL A 24 -10.91 -2.09 11.83
C VAL A 24 -12.18 -1.28 11.59
N GLY A 25 -12.72 -0.63 12.63
CA GLY A 25 -13.91 0.20 12.50
C GLY A 25 -13.76 1.36 11.51
N MET A 26 -12.59 2.00 11.46
CA MET A 26 -12.30 3.06 10.47
C MET A 26 -12.29 2.52 9.04
N LEU A 27 -11.68 1.36 8.81
CA LEU A 27 -11.63 0.73 7.49
C LEU A 27 -13.02 0.26 7.04
N ASP A 28 -13.78 -0.35 7.94
CA ASP A 28 -15.14 -0.81 7.63
C ASP A 28 -16.09 0.36 7.34
N ALA A 29 -16.01 1.44 8.12
CA ALA A 29 -16.77 2.66 7.84
C ALA A 29 -16.40 3.27 6.48
N ALA A 30 -15.11 3.31 6.13
CA ALA A 30 -14.66 3.77 4.84
C ALA A 30 -15.20 2.89 3.69
N HIS A 31 -15.20 1.57 3.87
CA HIS A 31 -15.78 0.64 2.90
C HIS A 31 -17.29 0.90 2.70
N GLN A 32 -18.04 1.10 3.79
CA GLN A 32 -19.48 1.41 3.74
C GLN A 32 -19.77 2.73 3.01
N LEU A 33 -18.85 3.70 3.08
CA LEU A 33 -18.92 4.97 2.34
C LEU A 33 -18.45 4.84 0.88
N GLY A 34 -18.12 3.63 0.41
CA GLY A 34 -17.69 3.39 -0.97
C GLY A 34 -16.26 3.82 -1.27
N VAL A 35 -15.44 4.10 -0.26
CA VAL A 35 -14.04 4.51 -0.44
C VAL A 35 -13.26 3.41 -1.16
N LYS A 36 -12.47 3.82 -2.16
CA LYS A 36 -11.52 2.96 -2.87
C LYS A 36 -10.09 3.38 -2.58
N SER A 37 -9.20 2.40 -2.49
CA SER A 37 -7.77 2.63 -2.23
C SER A 37 -6.89 2.11 -3.36
N THR A 38 -5.79 2.82 -3.56
CA THR A 38 -4.64 2.36 -4.33
C THR A 38 -3.39 2.63 -3.52
N VAL A 39 -2.56 1.60 -3.33
CA VAL A 39 -1.29 1.70 -2.61
C VAL A 39 -0.15 1.29 -3.51
N VAL A 40 0.91 2.08 -3.51
CA VAL A 40 2.19 1.72 -4.14
C VAL A 40 3.18 1.42 -3.03
N VAL A 41 3.73 0.20 -3.02
CA VAL A 41 4.79 -0.21 -2.09
C VAL A 41 6.07 -0.43 -2.86
N TRP A 42 7.11 0.29 -2.46
CA TRP A 42 8.46 0.10 -2.95
C TRP A 42 9.33 -0.61 -1.90
N SER A 43 9.97 -1.72 -2.29
CA SER A 43 10.96 -2.40 -1.45
C SER A 43 12.35 -1.80 -1.63
N ARG A 44 12.86 -1.19 -0.55
CA ARG A 44 14.22 -0.68 -0.47
C ARG A 44 15.21 -1.84 -0.48
N GLY A 45 16.30 -1.71 -1.23
CA GLY A 45 17.37 -2.72 -1.29
C GLY A 45 17.26 -3.77 -2.40
N LEU A 46 16.14 -3.82 -3.12
CA LEU A 46 16.03 -4.64 -4.34
C LEU A 46 16.47 -3.90 -5.61
N LEU A 47 16.60 -2.57 -5.54
CA LEU A 47 17.17 -1.72 -6.57
C LEU A 47 18.10 -0.69 -5.95
N ASP A 48 19.18 -0.37 -6.66
CA ASP A 48 20.09 0.73 -6.30
C ASP A 48 19.58 2.06 -6.90
N TRP A 49 18.38 2.47 -6.48
CA TRP A 49 17.77 3.74 -6.88
C TRP A 49 17.71 4.68 -5.67
N SER A 50 18.09 5.94 -5.88
CA SER A 50 17.97 6.97 -4.85
C SER A 50 16.51 7.35 -4.60
N GLU A 51 16.23 7.90 -3.41
CA GLU A 51 14.88 8.34 -3.07
C GLU A 51 14.37 9.44 -4.03
N GLU A 52 15.25 10.33 -4.47
CA GLU A 52 14.95 11.40 -5.42
C GLU A 52 14.48 10.86 -6.77
N ARG A 53 15.00 9.70 -7.18
CA ARG A 53 14.58 9.02 -8.42
C ARG A 53 13.23 8.33 -8.26
N ILE A 54 12.95 7.78 -7.09
CA ILE A 54 11.77 6.92 -6.88
C ILE A 54 10.51 7.74 -6.60
N GLN A 55 10.63 8.85 -5.88
CA GLN A 55 9.47 9.68 -5.55
C GLN A 55 8.65 10.10 -6.80
N PRO A 56 9.28 10.59 -7.90
CA PRO A 56 8.55 10.90 -9.14
C PRO A 56 7.87 9.67 -9.77
N GLU A 57 8.50 8.50 -9.75
CA GLU A 57 7.93 7.27 -10.31
C GLU A 57 6.72 6.79 -9.51
N ILE A 58 6.79 6.83 -8.17
CA ILE A 58 5.65 6.50 -7.30
C ILE A 58 4.49 7.48 -7.57
N LEU A 59 4.77 8.77 -7.65
CA LEU A 59 3.74 9.77 -7.93
C LEU A 59 3.10 9.55 -9.31
N ARG A 60 3.91 9.24 -10.32
CA ARG A 60 3.44 8.88 -11.66
C ARG A 60 2.52 7.66 -11.63
N TRP A 61 2.91 6.59 -10.93
CA TRP A 61 2.06 5.40 -10.80
C TRP A 61 0.76 5.70 -10.08
N LEU A 62 0.80 6.44 -8.97
CA LEU A 62 -0.42 6.85 -8.26
C LEU A 62 -1.34 7.67 -9.17
N TYR A 63 -0.80 8.64 -9.91
CA TYR A 63 -1.56 9.46 -10.85
C TYR A 63 -2.27 8.61 -11.91
N GLU A 64 -1.55 7.65 -12.52
CA GLU A 64 -2.12 6.71 -13.47
C GLU A 64 -3.34 5.96 -12.91
N ARG A 65 -3.26 5.50 -11.66
CA ARG A 65 -4.36 4.73 -11.05
C ARG A 65 -5.55 5.62 -10.69
N ILE A 66 -5.29 6.87 -10.30
CA ILE A 66 -6.34 7.85 -10.03
C ILE A 66 -7.10 8.17 -11.32
N GLU A 67 -6.39 8.49 -12.41
CA GLU A 67 -7.02 8.76 -13.72
C GLU A 67 -7.83 7.55 -14.21
N MET A 68 -7.25 6.34 -14.15
CA MET A 68 -7.96 5.12 -14.55
C MET A 68 -9.24 4.87 -13.73
N LEU A 69 -9.20 5.12 -12.42
CA LEU A 69 -10.40 4.98 -11.57
C LEU A 69 -11.48 5.99 -11.96
N LEU A 70 -11.10 7.25 -12.13
CA LEU A 70 -12.05 8.30 -12.52
C LEU A 70 -12.64 8.03 -13.92
N GLU A 71 -11.82 7.53 -14.84
CA GLU A 71 -12.27 7.11 -16.17
C GLU A 71 -13.28 5.96 -16.10
N GLU A 72 -12.98 4.91 -15.32
CA GLU A 72 -13.87 3.77 -15.10
C GLU A 72 -15.22 4.20 -14.51
N GLN A 73 -15.20 5.14 -13.57
CA GLN A 73 -16.40 5.71 -12.95
C GLN A 73 -17.10 6.75 -13.82
N ARG A 74 -16.46 7.21 -14.90
CA ARG A 74 -16.89 8.34 -15.74
C ARG A 74 -17.05 9.64 -14.94
N GLU A 75 -16.23 9.80 -13.90
CA GLU A 75 -16.24 10.94 -13.00
C GLU A 75 -15.05 11.87 -13.27
N ASN A 76 -15.10 13.06 -12.67
CA ASN A 76 -13.98 13.98 -12.60
C ASN A 76 -13.65 14.21 -11.12
N GLY A 77 -12.38 14.46 -10.82
CA GLY A 77 -11.90 14.52 -9.44
C GLY A 77 -10.90 15.65 -9.19
N ILE A 78 -10.63 15.86 -7.90
CA ILE A 78 -9.56 16.72 -7.41
C ILE A 78 -8.56 15.81 -6.69
N ALA A 79 -7.29 15.93 -7.06
CA ALA A 79 -6.22 15.23 -6.38
C ALA A 79 -5.66 16.09 -5.25
N MET A 80 -5.63 15.53 -4.05
CA MET A 80 -5.10 16.18 -2.85
C MET A 80 -3.94 15.35 -2.29
N ALA A 81 -2.89 16.02 -1.80
CA ALA A 81 -1.75 15.38 -1.18
C ALA A 81 -1.41 16.01 0.18
N ASP A 82 -0.84 15.20 1.09
CA ASP A 82 -0.25 15.75 2.30
C ASP A 82 0.93 16.66 1.94
N ARG A 83 1.12 17.74 2.70
CA ARG A 83 2.24 18.65 2.48
C ARG A 83 3.55 17.88 2.66
N PRO A 84 4.44 17.86 1.66
CA PRO A 84 5.72 17.18 1.79
C PRO A 84 6.58 17.83 2.88
N GLY A 85 7.38 17.02 3.56
CA GLY A 85 8.42 17.51 4.48
C GLY A 85 9.56 18.25 3.76
N GLY A 86 10.46 18.89 4.52
CA GLY A 86 11.66 19.54 3.96
C GLY A 86 11.53 21.04 3.69
N GLY A 87 10.48 21.69 4.17
CA GLY A 87 10.30 23.15 4.08
C GLY A 87 9.84 23.64 2.71
N ASN A 88 9.88 24.95 2.48
CA ASN A 88 9.28 25.59 1.31
C ASN A 88 9.96 25.23 -0.02
N ALA A 89 11.28 25.05 -0.02
CA ALA A 89 12.02 24.69 -1.24
C ALA A 89 11.66 23.27 -1.72
N ALA A 90 11.66 22.29 -0.81
CA ALA A 90 11.24 20.91 -1.12
C ALA A 90 9.78 20.85 -1.57
N HIS A 91 8.92 21.65 -0.92
CA HIS A 91 7.51 21.76 -1.32
C HIS A 91 7.35 22.33 -2.73
N GLY A 92 8.03 23.42 -3.08
CA GLY A 92 7.98 24.00 -4.42
C GLY A 92 8.47 23.04 -5.51
N ALA A 93 9.57 22.32 -5.25
CA ALA A 93 10.09 21.33 -6.19
C ALA A 93 9.13 20.14 -6.38
N TRP A 94 8.49 19.69 -5.31
CA TRP A 94 7.47 18.65 -5.38
C TRP A 94 6.24 19.10 -6.18
N MET A 95 5.74 20.31 -5.90
CA MET A 95 4.60 20.91 -6.61
C MET A 95 4.87 21.08 -8.11
N ALA A 96 6.08 21.49 -8.49
CA ALA A 96 6.45 21.63 -9.91
C ALA A 96 6.38 20.28 -10.65
N ARG A 97 6.83 19.18 -10.02
CA ARG A 97 6.73 17.83 -10.60
C ARG A 97 5.28 17.35 -10.69
N ALA A 98 4.51 17.60 -9.63
CA ALA A 98 3.08 17.27 -9.58
C ALA A 98 2.30 18.01 -10.69
N LEU A 99 2.64 19.27 -10.95
CA LEU A 99 2.01 20.08 -11.99
C LEU A 99 2.18 19.47 -13.39
N THR A 100 3.37 18.96 -13.72
CA THR A 100 3.63 18.28 -15.01
C THR A 100 2.68 17.11 -15.23
N LEU A 101 2.38 16.33 -14.18
CA LEU A 101 1.45 15.20 -14.28
C LEU A 101 0.03 15.66 -14.57
N THR A 102 -0.43 16.72 -13.89
CA THR A 102 -1.78 17.27 -14.11
C THR A 102 -1.94 18.02 -15.43
N GLN A 103 -0.85 18.40 -16.10
CA GLN A 103 -0.89 19.10 -17.39
C GLN A 103 -0.76 18.16 -18.58
N SER A 104 0.14 17.17 -18.48
CA SER A 104 0.55 16.35 -19.62
C SER A 104 0.24 14.87 -19.44
N GLY A 105 -0.24 14.45 -18.26
CA GLY A 105 -0.46 13.05 -17.93
C GLY A 105 0.83 12.25 -17.89
N THR A 106 0.74 10.99 -18.32
CA THR A 106 1.87 10.07 -18.46
C THR A 106 1.82 9.39 -19.83
N GLN A 107 2.82 8.56 -20.14
CA GLN A 107 2.79 7.75 -21.35
C GLN A 107 1.61 6.74 -21.39
N TYR A 108 0.95 6.49 -20.25
CA TYR A 108 -0.13 5.51 -20.12
C TYR A 108 -1.51 6.14 -19.93
N VAL A 109 -1.60 7.36 -19.42
CA VAL A 109 -2.88 8.07 -19.19
C VAL A 109 -2.79 9.53 -19.58
N GLN A 110 -3.87 10.09 -20.10
CA GLN A 110 -4.00 11.54 -20.31
C GLN A 110 -4.54 12.21 -19.05
N ALA A 111 -4.14 13.46 -18.79
CA ALA A 111 -4.59 14.23 -17.64
C ALA A 111 -5.97 14.88 -17.89
N ASN A 112 -7.02 14.05 -17.99
CA ASN A 112 -8.33 14.52 -18.42
C ASN A 112 -9.37 14.55 -17.30
N ARG A 113 -9.21 13.74 -16.25
CA ARG A 113 -10.22 13.61 -15.19
C ARG A 113 -9.84 14.34 -13.91
N VAL A 114 -8.56 14.59 -13.67
CA VAL A 114 -8.11 15.44 -12.57
C VAL A 114 -8.19 16.90 -13.00
N LEU A 115 -9.17 17.64 -12.48
CA LEU A 115 -9.56 18.96 -13.00
C LEU A 115 -8.62 20.11 -12.60
N THR A 116 -7.82 19.91 -11.54
CA THR A 116 -6.95 20.94 -10.99
C THR A 116 -5.55 20.38 -10.80
N PRO A 117 -4.52 21.25 -10.75
CA PRO A 117 -3.23 20.86 -10.18
C PRO A 117 -3.43 20.18 -8.81
N ILE A 118 -2.56 19.22 -8.48
CA ILE A 118 -2.60 18.53 -7.19
C ILE A 118 -2.44 19.58 -6.09
N VAL A 119 -3.42 19.70 -5.20
CA VAL A 119 -3.37 20.63 -4.08
C VAL A 119 -2.81 19.96 -2.83
N THR A 120 -2.16 20.71 -1.96
CA THR A 120 -1.62 20.20 -0.70
C THR A 120 -2.33 20.76 0.52
N ALA A 121 -2.50 19.94 1.54
CA ALA A 121 -3.01 20.34 2.84
C ALA A 121 -2.25 19.62 3.97
N PRO A 122 -2.15 20.21 5.18
CA PRO A 122 -1.59 19.51 6.33
C PRO A 122 -2.41 18.25 6.70
N SER A 123 -1.76 17.10 6.84
CA SER A 123 -2.38 15.82 7.20
C SER A 123 -3.27 15.83 8.44
N ASN A 124 -3.02 16.72 9.40
CA ASN A 124 -3.80 16.82 10.64
C ASN A 124 -5.14 17.55 10.48
N LEU A 125 -5.41 18.15 9.32
CA LEU A 125 -6.63 18.93 9.08
C LEU A 125 -7.70 18.15 8.29
N LEU A 126 -7.33 17.05 7.63
CA LEU A 126 -8.23 16.27 6.78
C LEU A 126 -8.25 14.80 7.23
N ALA A 127 -9.45 14.29 7.50
CA ALA A 127 -9.66 12.91 7.95
C ALA A 127 -9.26 11.90 6.87
N GLU A 128 -9.41 12.27 5.61
CA GLU A 128 -9.04 11.52 4.42
C GLU A 128 -7.54 11.20 4.40
N PHE A 129 -6.70 12.15 4.83
CA PHE A 129 -5.26 11.92 4.93
C PHE A 129 -4.90 10.96 6.07
N GLN A 130 -5.64 11.01 7.19
CA GLN A 130 -5.46 10.03 8.27
C GLN A 130 -5.86 8.62 7.84
N LEU A 131 -6.95 8.49 7.08
CA LEU A 131 -7.38 7.22 6.49
C LEU A 131 -6.35 6.72 5.46
N ALA A 132 -5.85 7.60 4.58
CA ALA A 132 -4.83 7.25 3.60
C ALA A 132 -3.52 6.77 4.26
N ASP A 133 -3.08 7.44 5.34
CA ASP A 133 -1.92 7.01 6.14
C ASP A 133 -2.17 5.66 6.82
N LEU A 134 -3.38 5.41 7.34
CA LEU A 134 -3.76 4.13 7.92
C LEU A 134 -3.69 3.01 6.87
N VAL A 135 -4.35 3.18 5.73
CA VAL A 135 -4.39 2.19 4.63
C VAL A 135 -2.98 1.91 4.12
N THR A 136 -2.19 2.95 3.86
CA THR A 136 -0.81 2.81 3.36
C THR A 136 0.06 2.10 4.40
N ALA A 137 0.04 2.54 5.67
CA ALA A 137 0.87 1.94 6.71
C ALA A 137 0.48 0.50 7.06
N ALA A 138 -0.82 0.15 7.01
CA ALA A 138 -1.30 -1.21 7.24
C ALA A 138 -0.91 -2.12 6.06
N THR A 139 -1.10 -1.66 4.83
CA THR A 139 -0.70 -2.39 3.61
C THR A 139 0.80 -2.65 3.58
N THR A 140 1.63 -1.63 3.82
CA THR A 140 3.10 -1.81 3.87
C THR A 140 3.51 -2.79 4.97
N GLN A 141 2.84 -2.78 6.13
CA GLN A 141 3.11 -3.75 7.19
C GLN A 141 2.70 -5.18 6.79
N ALA A 142 1.57 -5.34 6.11
CA ALA A 142 1.12 -6.64 5.61
C ALA A 142 2.10 -7.21 4.58
N ILE A 143 2.57 -6.38 3.64
CA ILE A 143 3.60 -6.74 2.66
C ILE A 143 4.93 -7.09 3.33
N ALA A 144 5.28 -6.42 4.43
CA ALA A 144 6.45 -6.74 5.23
C ALA A 144 6.25 -7.92 6.20
N GLY A 145 5.14 -8.67 6.09
CA GLY A 145 4.88 -9.84 6.92
C GLY A 145 4.63 -9.54 8.41
N ARG A 146 4.20 -8.32 8.75
CA ARG A 146 3.95 -7.93 10.15
C ARG A 146 2.52 -8.28 10.55
N ASP A 147 2.36 -9.00 11.65
CA ASP A 147 1.06 -9.43 12.22
C ASP A 147 0.01 -8.31 12.27
N ASN A 148 0.39 -7.12 12.71
CA ASN A 148 -0.53 -5.98 12.82
C ASN A 148 -1.09 -5.53 11.45
N GLY A 149 -0.32 -5.68 10.38
CA GLY A 149 -0.78 -5.43 9.02
C GLY A 149 -1.58 -6.61 8.48
N LEU A 150 -1.09 -7.84 8.68
CA LEU A 150 -1.75 -9.07 8.23
C LEU A 150 -3.18 -9.21 8.78
N LYS A 151 -3.38 -8.89 10.06
CA LYS A 151 -4.71 -8.86 10.71
C LYS A 151 -5.70 -7.90 10.05
N LEU A 152 -5.21 -6.88 9.34
CA LEU A 152 -6.05 -5.87 8.67
C LEU A 152 -6.30 -6.19 7.19
N VAL A 153 -5.63 -7.19 6.61
CA VAL A 153 -5.77 -7.56 5.19
C VAL A 153 -7.23 -7.77 4.76
N PRO A 154 -8.09 -8.50 5.51
CA PRO A 154 -9.49 -8.69 5.09
C PRO A 154 -10.23 -7.37 4.88
N HIS A 155 -9.98 -6.39 5.75
CA HIS A 155 -10.57 -5.05 5.66
C HIS A 155 -9.93 -4.25 4.54
N LEU A 156 -8.60 -4.30 4.38
CA LEU A 156 -7.90 -3.63 3.29
C LEU A 156 -8.38 -4.10 1.91
N LYS A 157 -8.69 -5.39 1.74
CA LYS A 157 -9.25 -5.95 0.50
C LYS A 157 -10.58 -5.32 0.10
N ASN A 158 -11.41 -4.95 1.08
CA ASN A 158 -12.71 -4.34 0.82
C ASN A 158 -12.60 -2.90 0.29
N LEU A 159 -11.49 -2.20 0.61
CA LEU A 159 -11.21 -0.86 0.10
C LEU A 159 -10.40 -0.91 -1.20
N ALA A 160 -9.52 -1.90 -1.37
CA ALA A 160 -8.62 -1.97 -2.51
C ALA A 160 -9.37 -1.92 -3.84
N ARG A 161 -8.97 -1.01 -4.73
CA ARG A 161 -9.48 -0.98 -6.10
C ARG A 161 -9.15 -2.31 -6.78
N THR A 162 -10.11 -2.85 -7.51
CA THR A 162 -9.93 -4.03 -8.36
C THR A 162 -9.89 -3.63 -9.82
N SER A 163 -9.09 -4.34 -10.61
CA SER A 163 -9.09 -4.26 -12.07
C SER A 163 -10.39 -4.82 -12.64
N TYR A 164 -10.58 -4.67 -13.96
CA TYR A 164 -11.65 -5.33 -14.71
C TYR A 164 -11.69 -6.86 -14.49
N TYR A 165 -10.53 -7.49 -14.23
CA TYR A 165 -10.41 -8.93 -13.96
C TYR A 165 -10.68 -9.30 -12.50
N GLY A 166 -11.10 -8.35 -11.67
CA GLY A 166 -11.36 -8.58 -10.25
C GLY A 166 -10.09 -8.69 -9.39
N THR A 167 -8.91 -8.39 -9.93
CA THR A 167 -7.63 -8.42 -9.21
C THR A 167 -7.30 -7.07 -8.56
N ILE A 168 -6.84 -7.08 -7.32
CA ILE A 168 -6.22 -5.96 -6.62
C ILE A 168 -4.86 -5.62 -7.24
N GLY A 169 -4.07 -6.62 -7.61
CA GLY A 169 -2.74 -6.43 -8.19
C GLY A 169 -2.76 -5.58 -9.46
N GLY A 170 -1.91 -4.55 -9.49
CA GLY A 170 -1.79 -3.60 -10.58
C GLY A 170 -2.79 -2.44 -10.54
N ALA A 171 -3.95 -2.63 -9.89
CA ALA A 171 -5.01 -1.64 -9.75
C ALA A 171 -5.00 -0.99 -8.36
N GLY A 172 -5.35 -1.73 -7.32
CA GLY A 172 -5.39 -1.28 -5.92
C GLY A 172 -4.07 -1.48 -5.17
N LEU A 173 -3.19 -2.35 -5.66
CA LEU A 173 -1.85 -2.54 -5.11
C LEU A 173 -0.81 -2.62 -6.21
N VAL A 174 0.24 -1.83 -6.09
CA VAL A 174 1.43 -1.90 -6.95
C VAL A 174 2.63 -2.20 -6.07
N LEU A 175 3.28 -3.34 -6.33
CA LEU A 175 4.54 -3.73 -5.68
C LEU A 175 5.71 -3.51 -6.64
N TRP A 176 6.76 -2.84 -6.18
CA TRP A 176 7.94 -2.53 -6.98
C TRP A 176 9.24 -2.77 -6.20
N PRO A 177 10.28 -3.39 -6.80
CA PRO A 177 10.43 -3.75 -8.21
C PRO A 177 9.68 -5.00 -8.66
N ARG A 178 9.29 -4.99 -9.94
CA ARG A 178 8.82 -6.19 -10.66
C ARG A 178 9.98 -6.78 -11.48
N PRO A 179 10.08 -8.11 -11.63
CA PRO A 179 9.14 -9.14 -11.15
C PRO A 179 9.36 -9.59 -9.69
N ALA A 180 10.41 -9.09 -9.01
CA ALA A 180 10.87 -9.63 -7.74
C ALA A 180 9.81 -9.66 -6.61
N MET A 181 8.86 -8.73 -6.58
CA MET A 181 7.82 -8.68 -5.55
C MET A 181 6.47 -9.25 -5.98
N LEU A 182 6.37 -9.83 -7.18
CA LEU A 182 5.08 -10.12 -7.81
C LEU A 182 4.24 -11.12 -6.99
N ASP A 183 4.87 -12.19 -6.50
CA ASP A 183 4.18 -13.26 -5.76
C ASP A 183 3.68 -12.85 -4.36
N LEU A 184 4.09 -11.70 -3.84
CA LEU A 184 3.53 -11.19 -2.57
C LEU A 184 2.03 -10.84 -2.69
N HIS A 185 1.50 -10.64 -3.90
CA HIS A 185 0.05 -10.54 -4.11
C HIS A 185 -0.67 -11.85 -3.77
N TYR A 186 -0.04 -13.00 -4.04
CA TYR A 186 -0.55 -14.31 -3.64
C TYR A 186 -0.51 -14.47 -2.13
N TRP A 187 0.65 -14.28 -1.51
CA TRP A 187 0.83 -14.55 -0.09
C TRP A 187 0.03 -13.61 0.81
N VAL A 188 -0.04 -12.32 0.46
CA VAL A 188 -0.67 -11.31 1.33
C VAL A 188 -2.14 -11.10 0.98
N PHE A 189 -2.50 -11.09 -0.30
CA PHE A 189 -3.86 -10.76 -0.74
C PHE A 189 -4.66 -11.96 -1.28
N GLY A 190 -4.02 -13.13 -1.41
CA GLY A 190 -4.65 -14.36 -1.89
C GLY A 190 -4.90 -14.39 -3.40
N GLU A 191 -4.23 -13.53 -4.18
CA GLU A 191 -4.39 -13.49 -5.62
C GLU A 191 -3.68 -14.66 -6.30
N ARG A 192 -4.35 -15.35 -7.22
CA ARG A 192 -3.74 -16.48 -7.96
C ARG A 192 -3.10 -16.06 -9.27
N VAL A 193 -3.49 -14.91 -9.78
CA VAL A 193 -3.09 -14.42 -11.10
C VAL A 193 -2.85 -12.91 -11.02
N TYR A 194 -1.87 -12.44 -11.79
CA TYR A 194 -1.63 -11.03 -12.01
C TYR A 194 -1.84 -10.73 -13.49
N VAL A 195 -2.66 -9.74 -13.81
CA VAL A 195 -2.97 -9.37 -15.19
C VAL A 195 -2.36 -8.02 -15.52
N GLN A 196 -1.57 -7.95 -16.59
CA GLN A 196 -1.00 -6.72 -17.09
C GLN A 196 -0.90 -6.75 -18.61
N GLY A 197 -1.39 -5.69 -19.28
CA GLY A 197 -1.27 -5.56 -20.73
C GLY A 197 -1.91 -6.70 -21.50
N GLY A 198 -2.98 -7.30 -20.95
CA GLY A 198 -3.65 -8.47 -21.53
C GLY A 198 -2.94 -9.81 -21.29
N ALA A 199 -1.74 -9.81 -20.70
CA ALA A 199 -1.04 -11.02 -20.29
C ALA A 199 -1.39 -11.38 -18.84
N GLN A 200 -1.59 -12.68 -18.59
CA GLN A 200 -1.83 -13.22 -17.26
C GLN A 200 -0.59 -13.99 -16.79
N THR A 201 -0.16 -13.72 -15.56
CA THR A 201 0.94 -14.43 -14.89
C THR A 201 0.41 -15.16 -13.68
N THR A 202 0.67 -16.47 -13.57
CA THR A 202 0.33 -17.27 -12.39
C THR A 202 1.21 -16.89 -11.21
N LEU A 203 0.61 -16.67 -10.04
CA LEU A 203 1.28 -16.27 -8.81
C LEU A 203 1.43 -17.42 -7.82
N GLY A 204 2.45 -17.32 -6.96
CA GLY A 204 2.72 -18.29 -5.90
C GLY A 204 3.30 -19.62 -6.43
N PRO A 205 3.23 -20.69 -5.62
CA PRO A 205 3.78 -21.98 -6.00
C PRO A 205 3.09 -22.51 -7.26
N THR A 206 3.85 -22.70 -8.33
CA THR A 206 3.31 -23.13 -9.63
C THR A 206 4.31 -23.99 -10.37
N GLY A 207 3.81 -25.06 -11.01
CA GLY A 207 4.56 -25.90 -11.95
C GLY A 207 4.48 -25.41 -13.40
N ASP A 208 3.91 -24.23 -13.63
CA ASP A 208 3.76 -23.65 -14.97
C ASP A 208 5.14 -23.33 -15.59
N PRO A 209 5.53 -23.99 -16.70
CA PRO A 209 6.83 -23.80 -17.34
C PRO A 209 6.97 -22.41 -17.97
N PHE A 210 5.88 -21.66 -18.14
CA PHE A 210 5.90 -20.30 -18.68
C PHE A 210 6.02 -19.22 -17.59
N SER A 211 6.04 -19.63 -16.32
CA SER A 211 6.30 -18.68 -15.22
C SER A 211 7.73 -18.15 -15.30
N PRO A 212 7.93 -16.81 -15.21
CA PRO A 212 9.26 -16.24 -15.21
C PRO A 212 10.14 -16.88 -14.11
N PRO A 213 11.34 -17.36 -14.44
CA PRO A 213 12.23 -17.94 -13.44
C PRO A 213 12.79 -16.86 -12.51
N GLY A 214 13.28 -17.29 -11.33
CA GLY A 214 14.00 -16.41 -10.41
C GLY A 214 13.13 -15.45 -9.61
N ARG A 215 11.84 -15.74 -9.45
CA ARG A 215 10.94 -14.98 -8.57
C ARG A 215 11.21 -15.34 -7.10
N PRO A 216 11.71 -14.42 -6.26
CA PRO A 216 12.15 -14.73 -4.89
C PRO A 216 11.04 -15.31 -4.01
N PHE A 217 9.81 -14.83 -4.16
CA PHE A 217 8.67 -15.22 -3.32
C PHE A 217 7.76 -16.25 -4.01
N GLN A 218 8.25 -16.97 -5.03
CA GLN A 218 7.40 -17.93 -5.74
C GLN A 218 6.95 -19.08 -4.84
N ASN A 219 7.83 -19.56 -3.96
CA ASN A 219 7.58 -20.75 -3.16
C ASN A 219 7.42 -20.46 -1.66
N ASP A 220 7.70 -19.23 -1.22
CA ASP A 220 7.56 -18.78 0.17
C ASP A 220 7.17 -17.29 0.23
N ASP A 221 6.66 -16.86 1.39
CA ASP A 221 6.22 -15.49 1.64
C ASP A 221 7.36 -14.55 2.12
N GLY A 222 8.59 -15.06 2.20
CA GLY A 222 9.76 -14.34 2.71
C GLY A 222 9.77 -14.12 4.22
N ILE A 223 8.80 -14.66 4.96
CA ILE A 223 8.75 -14.53 6.42
C ILE A 223 9.54 -15.70 7.02
N PRO A 224 10.62 -15.44 7.79
CA PRO A 224 11.34 -16.51 8.45
C PRO A 224 10.38 -17.26 9.41
N PRO A 225 10.48 -18.59 9.50
CA PRO A 225 9.66 -19.35 10.42
C PRO A 225 9.84 -18.79 11.83
N SER A 226 8.74 -18.66 12.57
CA SER A 226 8.81 -18.22 13.96
C SER A 226 9.72 -19.18 14.72
N PRO A 227 10.65 -18.67 15.55
CA PRO A 227 11.47 -19.55 16.38
C PRO A 227 10.52 -20.45 17.20
N PRO A 228 10.87 -21.74 17.39
CA PRO A 228 10.06 -22.62 18.20
C PRO A 228 9.81 -21.94 19.54
N ALA A 229 8.54 -21.93 19.99
CA ALA A 229 8.20 -21.39 21.29
C ALA A 229 9.12 -22.02 22.33
N LEU A 230 9.84 -21.21 23.11
CA LEU A 230 10.64 -21.73 24.21
C LEU A 230 9.71 -22.53 25.09
N ASP A 231 9.96 -23.83 25.18
CA ASP A 231 9.19 -24.74 26.00
C ASP A 231 9.37 -24.30 27.46
N THR A 232 8.35 -23.64 28.00
CA THR A 232 8.31 -23.10 29.35
C THR A 232 8.47 -24.18 30.42
N ALA A 233 8.41 -25.45 30.03
CA ALA A 233 8.71 -26.59 30.90
C ALA A 233 10.18 -26.64 31.38
N THR A 234 11.12 -26.01 30.67
CA THR A 234 12.56 -26.12 31.04
C THR A 234 13.05 -25.01 31.97
N ALA A 235 12.28 -23.92 32.15
CA ALA A 235 12.69 -22.78 32.98
C ALA A 235 12.42 -22.97 34.48
N THR A 236 11.63 -23.96 34.88
CA THR A 236 11.33 -24.23 36.30
C THR A 236 12.40 -25.08 36.99
N ALA A 237 13.31 -25.73 36.25
CA ALA A 237 14.30 -26.63 36.83
C ALA A 237 15.63 -25.97 37.27
N MET A 238 15.82 -24.66 37.07
CA MET A 238 17.10 -23.97 37.39
C MET A 238 17.02 -22.89 38.49
N ILE A 239 15.93 -22.82 39.26
CA ILE A 239 15.81 -21.88 40.41
C ILE A 239 15.73 -22.62 41.77
N THR A 240 15.87 -23.94 41.79
CA THR A 240 15.94 -24.71 43.04
C THR A 240 17.12 -25.68 43.02
N SER A 241 18.31 -25.17 43.34
CA SER A 241 19.45 -25.94 43.83
C SER A 241 20.40 -25.03 44.61
#